data_AF-A0A975TF80-F1
#
_entry.id   AF-A0A975TF80-F1
#
_cell.length_a   1.000
_cell.length_b   1.000
_cell.length_c   1.000
_cell.angle_alpha   90.00
_cell.angle_beta   90.00
_cell.angle_gamma   90.00
#
_symmetry.space_group_name_H-M   'P 1'
#
loop_
_entity.id
_entity.type
_entity.pdbx_description
1 polymer ?
#
loop_
_entity_poly.entity_id
_entity_poly.type
_entity_poly.pdbx_seq_one_letter_code
_entity_poly.pdbx_strand_id
1 'polypeptide(L)'
;MPLPILILIAVAIGAAGVGAAIVVTFWDRILGWARTMFLPWVDKYLPELAEHARRAFMSIHGAVIEVRRTIREAWSALRTRLVRQLVEFTRRTNGQWFVKTTSWIIASLSPDENPQLTSHEVVQPLALEDVPSDVLERWMRHNESTISIDLTKVRDEEVMEMQVGEG
;
A
#
# COMPACT_ATOMS: atom_id res chain seq x y z
N MET A 1 25.38 -9.24 12.17
CA MET A 1 23.94 -9.56 12.26
C MET A 1 23.13 -8.29 12.03
N PRO A 2 22.60 -8.03 10.82
CA PRO A 2 21.73 -6.89 10.57
C PRO A 2 20.31 -7.39 10.27
N LEU A 3 19.57 -7.69 11.34
CA LEU A 3 18.12 -7.99 11.30
C LEU A 3 17.24 -6.89 11.96
N PRO A 4 17.47 -5.57 11.73
CA PRO A 4 16.47 -4.57 12.13
C PRO A 4 15.87 -3.72 10.99
N ILE A 5 16.33 -3.82 9.74
CA ILE A 5 15.93 -2.87 8.68
C ILE A 5 14.55 -3.21 8.07
N LEU A 6 14.21 -4.50 7.94
CA LEU A 6 12.94 -4.91 7.32
C LEU A 6 11.73 -4.73 8.26
N ILE A 7 11.96 -4.79 9.58
CA ILE A 7 10.90 -4.62 10.60
C ILE A 7 10.55 -3.13 10.77
N LEU A 8 11.53 -2.23 10.64
CA LEU A 8 11.28 -0.79 10.66
C LEU A 8 10.46 -0.32 9.45
N ILE A 9 10.59 -0.95 8.28
CA ILE A 9 9.80 -0.58 7.09
C ILE A 9 8.34 -1.02 7.26
N ALA A 10 8.07 -2.21 7.79
CA ALA A 10 6.70 -2.70 7.97
C ALA A 10 5.90 -1.90 9.02
N VAL A 11 6.54 -1.45 10.10
CA VAL A 11 5.88 -0.72 11.19
C VAL A 11 5.88 0.80 10.97
N ALA A 12 6.91 1.38 10.35
CA ALA A 12 6.89 2.81 9.99
C ALA A 12 5.90 3.13 8.87
N ILE A 13 5.65 2.18 7.94
CA ILE A 13 4.59 2.31 6.93
C ILE A 13 3.19 2.29 7.59
N GLY A 14 3.02 1.59 8.71
CA GLY A 14 1.75 1.47 9.42
C GLY A 14 1.28 2.72 10.19
N ALA A 15 2.19 3.62 10.61
CA ALA A 15 1.81 4.78 11.42
C ALA A 15 2.27 6.15 10.87
N ALA A 16 3.41 6.22 10.17
CA ALA A 16 3.85 7.43 9.47
C ALA A 16 3.61 7.36 7.95
N GLY A 17 3.58 6.14 7.39
CA GLY A 17 3.29 5.88 5.98
C GLY A 17 1.83 6.05 5.61
N VAL A 18 0.89 5.94 6.55
CA VAL A 18 -0.55 6.14 6.27
C VAL A 18 -0.80 7.57 5.75
N GLY A 19 -0.17 8.60 6.32
CA GLY A 19 -0.33 9.97 5.84
C GLY A 19 0.24 10.20 4.43
N ALA A 20 1.46 9.74 4.17
CA ALA A 20 2.13 9.94 2.88
C ALA A 20 1.53 9.07 1.76
N ALA A 21 1.16 7.82 2.06
CA ALA A 21 0.47 6.94 1.13
C ALA A 21 -0.93 7.47 0.81
N ILE A 22 -1.68 7.98 1.79
CA ILE A 22 -2.98 8.63 1.55
C ILE A 22 -2.83 9.81 0.59
N VAL A 23 -1.85 10.70 0.80
CA VAL A 23 -1.69 11.87 -0.10
C VAL A 23 -1.37 11.44 -1.52
N VAL A 24 -0.52 10.43 -1.73
CA VAL A 24 -0.16 9.92 -3.07
C VAL A 24 -1.34 9.20 -3.74
N THR A 25 -2.08 8.38 -3.01
CA THR A 25 -3.23 7.63 -3.52
C THR A 25 -4.44 8.53 -3.78
N PHE A 26 -4.70 9.52 -2.92
CA PHE A 26 -5.84 10.44 -3.05
C PHE A 26 -5.50 11.75 -3.75
N TRP A 27 -4.30 11.88 -4.33
CA TRP A 27 -3.85 13.13 -4.96
C TRP A 27 -4.80 13.64 -6.04
N ASP A 28 -5.38 12.75 -6.85
CA ASP A 28 -6.28 13.15 -7.94
C ASP A 28 -7.58 13.75 -7.39
N ARG A 29 -8.05 13.26 -6.24
CA ARG A 29 -9.19 13.83 -5.53
C ARG A 29 -8.84 15.21 -4.93
N ILE A 30 -7.62 15.36 -4.41
CA ILE A 30 -7.12 16.64 -3.90
C ILE A 30 -6.99 17.66 -5.04
N LEU A 31 -6.45 17.26 -6.19
CA LEU A 31 -6.37 18.09 -7.39
C LEU A 31 -7.77 18.47 -7.92
N GLY A 32 -8.70 17.51 -7.94
CA GLY A 32 -10.09 17.74 -8.32
C GLY A 32 -10.75 18.80 -7.43
N TRP A 33 -10.63 18.66 -6.11
CA TRP A 33 -11.09 19.67 -5.15
C TRP A 33 -10.37 21.02 -5.36
N ALA A 34 -9.05 21.01 -5.59
CA ALA A 34 -8.28 22.22 -5.75
C ALA A 34 -8.73 23.02 -6.99
N ARG A 35 -8.95 22.34 -8.12
CA ARG A 35 -9.44 22.95 -9.36
C ARG A 35 -10.87 23.47 -9.26
N THR A 36 -11.74 22.77 -8.56
CA THR A 36 -13.19 23.07 -8.51
C THR A 36 -13.56 24.07 -7.42
N MET A 37 -12.86 24.09 -6.30
CA MET A 37 -13.22 24.89 -5.12
C MET A 37 -12.11 25.85 -4.71
N PHE A 38 -10.90 25.34 -4.47
CA PHE A 38 -9.83 26.13 -3.84
C PHE A 38 -9.26 27.22 -4.75
N LEU A 39 -8.80 26.88 -5.95
CA LEU A 39 -8.21 27.84 -6.88
C LEU A 39 -9.20 28.93 -7.29
N PRO A 40 -10.48 28.63 -7.62
CA PRO A 40 -11.49 29.67 -7.86
C PRO A 40 -11.72 30.58 -6.65
N TRP A 41 -11.67 30.03 -5.43
CA TRP A 41 -11.77 30.83 -4.21
C TRP A 41 -10.56 31.76 -4.04
N VAL A 42 -9.34 31.27 -4.27
CA VAL A 42 -8.12 32.10 -4.22
C VAL A 42 -8.17 33.18 -5.30
N ASP A 43 -8.58 32.86 -6.52
CA ASP A 43 -8.73 33.82 -7.62
C ASP A 43 -9.70 34.96 -7.26
N LYS A 44 -10.80 34.62 -6.56
CA LYS A 44 -11.85 35.57 -6.20
C LYS A 44 -11.47 36.47 -5.02
N TYR A 45 -10.82 35.90 -4.00
CA TYR A 45 -10.62 36.59 -2.71
C TYR A 45 -9.18 37.00 -2.45
N LEU A 46 -8.19 36.37 -3.11
CA LEU A 46 -6.76 36.58 -2.90
C LEU A 46 -5.98 36.53 -4.24
N PRO A 47 -6.31 37.38 -5.23
CA PRO A 47 -5.76 37.28 -6.60
C PRO A 47 -4.23 37.40 -6.67
N GLU A 48 -3.61 38.15 -5.76
CA GLU A 48 -2.15 38.30 -5.66
C GLU A 48 -1.45 36.97 -5.32
N LEU A 49 -2.16 36.04 -4.66
CA LEU A 49 -1.65 34.73 -4.28
C LEU A 49 -2.03 33.62 -5.26
N ALA A 50 -2.92 33.88 -6.22
CA ALA A 50 -3.41 32.88 -7.16
C ALA A 50 -2.27 32.18 -7.90
N GLU A 51 -1.29 32.94 -8.38
CA GLU A 51 -0.15 32.39 -9.11
C GLU A 51 0.81 31.62 -8.21
N HIS A 52 0.93 32.01 -6.94
CA HIS A 52 1.71 31.27 -5.95
C HIS A 52 1.04 29.93 -5.62
N ALA A 53 -0.29 29.93 -5.45
CA ALA A 53 -1.07 28.72 -5.20
C ALA A 53 -0.97 27.74 -6.37
N ARG A 54 -1.15 28.19 -7.62
CA ARG A 54 -0.99 27.34 -8.82
C ARG A 54 0.40 26.72 -8.90
N ARG A 55 1.46 27.51 -8.69
CA ARG A 55 2.84 27.01 -8.69
C ARG A 55 3.09 25.99 -7.59
N ALA A 56 2.56 26.19 -6.40
CA ALA A 56 2.67 25.21 -5.31
C ALA A 56 2.01 23.88 -5.68
N PHE A 57 0.78 23.90 -6.22
CA PHE A 57 0.09 22.68 -6.66
C PHE A 57 0.83 21.98 -7.81
N MET A 58 1.37 22.71 -8.78
CA MET A 58 2.18 22.14 -9.86
C MET A 58 3.47 21.49 -9.33
N SER A 59 4.16 22.14 -8.39
CA SER A 59 5.38 21.59 -7.79
C SER A 59 5.09 20.30 -7.01
N ILE A 60 4.03 20.28 -6.21
CA ILE A 60 3.65 19.08 -5.46
C ILE A 60 3.21 17.97 -6.42
N HIS A 61 2.45 18.30 -7.46
CA HIS A 61 2.01 17.31 -8.45
C HIS A 61 3.19 16.64 -9.15
N GLY A 62 4.22 17.39 -9.55
CA GLY A 62 5.46 16.83 -10.10
C GLY A 62 6.15 15.86 -9.15
N ALA A 63 6.23 16.20 -7.86
CA ALA A 63 6.78 15.32 -6.84
C ALA A 63 5.94 14.04 -6.65
N VAL A 64 4.61 14.15 -6.68
CA VAL A 64 3.71 12.99 -6.55
C VAL A 64 3.86 12.04 -7.73
N ILE A 65 4.00 12.54 -8.97
CA ILE A 65 4.25 11.71 -10.16
C ILE A 65 5.55 10.91 -9.97
N GLU A 66 6.61 11.57 -9.54
CA GLU A 66 7.91 10.93 -9.35
C GLU A 66 7.87 9.84 -8.25
N VAL A 67 7.13 10.10 -7.18
CA VAL A 67 6.90 9.11 -6.12
C VAL A 67 6.08 7.92 -6.64
N ARG A 68 5.00 8.14 -7.40
CA ARG A 68 4.20 7.07 -8.03
C ARG A 68 5.06 6.22 -8.97
N ARG A 69 5.91 6.85 -9.78
CA ARG A 69 6.86 6.18 -10.66
C ARG A 69 7.84 5.31 -9.87
N THR A 70 8.44 5.84 -8.81
CA THR A 70 9.38 5.12 -7.96
C THR A 70 8.72 3.90 -7.30
N ILE A 71 7.49 4.04 -6.81
CA ILE A 71 6.71 2.94 -6.23
C ILE A 71 6.47 1.85 -7.29
N ARG A 72 6.08 2.24 -8.50
CA ARG A 72 5.83 1.31 -9.61
C ARG A 72 7.08 0.55 -10.02
N GLU A 73 8.23 1.22 -10.11
CA GLU A 73 9.51 0.61 -10.43
C GLU A 73 9.94 -0.39 -9.34
N ALA A 74 9.82 0.00 -8.08
CA ALA A 74 10.11 -0.87 -6.95
C ALA A 74 9.18 -2.10 -6.93
N TRP A 75 7.88 -1.91 -7.18
CA TRP A 75 6.92 -3.01 -7.25
C TRP A 75 7.21 -3.92 -8.44
N SER A 76 7.49 -3.38 -9.62
CA SER A 76 7.86 -4.16 -10.80
C SER A 76 9.11 -5.01 -10.56
N ALA A 77 10.15 -4.41 -9.97
CA ALA A 77 11.37 -5.12 -9.58
C ALA A 77 11.06 -6.25 -8.58
N LEU A 78 10.22 -5.98 -7.57
CA LEU A 78 9.80 -7.00 -6.60
C LEU A 78 9.00 -8.13 -7.27
N ARG A 79 8.05 -7.81 -8.16
CA ARG A 79 7.20 -8.78 -8.86
C ARG A 79 7.95 -9.71 -9.82
N THR A 80 9.19 -9.37 -10.20
CA THR A 80 10.04 -10.33 -10.94
C THR A 80 10.37 -11.59 -10.12
N ARG A 81 10.36 -11.49 -8.79
CA ARG A 81 10.67 -12.61 -7.88
C ARG A 81 9.49 -13.01 -7.02
N LEU A 82 8.68 -12.06 -6.58
CA LEU A 82 7.51 -12.32 -5.75
C LEU A 82 6.37 -12.86 -6.61
N VAL A 83 6.17 -14.17 -6.54
CA VAL A 83 5.09 -14.87 -7.26
C VAL A 83 3.75 -14.51 -6.62
N ARG A 84 3.67 -14.64 -5.31
CA ARG A 84 2.44 -14.44 -4.54
C ARG A 84 2.74 -14.12 -3.09
N GLN A 85 1.87 -13.36 -2.45
CA GLN A 85 1.86 -13.14 -1.02
C GLN A 85 0.42 -13.28 -0.49
N LEU A 86 0.21 -14.22 0.41
CA LEU A 86 -1.07 -14.48 1.07
C LEU A 86 -0.98 -14.08 2.53
N VAL A 87 -1.98 -13.34 3.01
CA VAL A 87 -2.12 -12.99 4.42
C VAL A 87 -3.36 -13.69 4.95
N GLU A 88 -3.21 -14.46 6.01
CA GLU A 88 -4.27 -15.24 6.63
C GLU A 88 -4.46 -14.78 8.07
N PHE A 89 -5.67 -14.31 8.36
CA PHE A 89 -6.10 -13.95 9.71
C PHE A 89 -6.79 -15.16 10.32
N THR A 90 -6.27 -15.66 11.43
CA THR A 90 -6.82 -16.83 12.11
C THR A 90 -7.07 -16.53 13.57
N ARG A 91 -8.25 -16.89 14.06
CA ARG A 91 -8.57 -16.88 15.49
C ARG A 91 -8.41 -18.29 16.06
N ARG A 92 -7.54 -18.44 17.04
CA ARG A 92 -7.38 -19.73 17.76
C ARG A 92 -8.51 -19.92 18.77
N THR A 93 -8.69 -21.17 19.21
CA THR A 93 -9.69 -21.57 20.21
C THR A 93 -9.54 -20.86 21.56
N ASN A 94 -8.32 -20.40 21.90
CA ASN A 94 -8.05 -19.58 23.08
C ASN A 94 -8.43 -18.10 22.92
N GLY A 95 -9.06 -17.73 21.80
CA GLY A 95 -9.49 -16.37 21.50
C GLY A 95 -8.42 -15.45 20.94
N GLN A 96 -7.15 -15.89 20.87
CA GLN A 96 -6.04 -15.09 20.33
C GLN A 96 -6.07 -15.05 18.80
N TRP A 97 -5.79 -13.87 18.25
CA TRP A 97 -5.65 -13.64 16.83
C TRP A 97 -4.20 -13.79 16.38
N PHE A 98 -4.03 -14.33 15.19
CA PHE A 98 -2.74 -14.43 14.52
C PHE A 98 -2.90 -14.00 13.07
N VAL A 99 -1.84 -13.38 12.57
CA VAL A 99 -1.67 -13.14 11.14
C VAL A 99 -0.53 -14.03 10.65
N LYS A 100 -0.81 -14.83 9.63
CA LYS A 100 0.18 -15.61 8.90
C LYS A 100 0.36 -15.00 7.53
N THR A 101 1.57 -14.55 7.23
CA THR A 101 1.94 -14.09 5.90
C THR A 101 2.80 -15.16 5.24
N THR A 102 2.33 -15.66 4.10
CA THR A 102 3.05 -16.63 3.26
C THR A 102 3.47 -15.95 1.98
N SER A 103 4.77 -15.87 1.73
CA SER A 103 5.35 -15.29 0.52
C SER A 103 5.99 -16.38 -0.33
N TRP A 104 5.61 -16.49 -1.59
CA TRP A 104 6.23 -17.39 -2.57
C TRP A 104 7.16 -16.59 -3.48
N ILE A 105 8.44 -16.95 -3.48
CA ILE A 105 9.51 -16.19 -4.14
C ILE A 105 10.33 -17.13 -5.05
N ILE A 106 10.72 -16.64 -6.22
CA ILE A 106 11.70 -17.31 -7.09
C ILE A 106 13.11 -17.06 -6.53
N ALA A 107 13.78 -18.12 -6.11
CA ALA A 107 15.10 -18.07 -5.48
C ALA A 107 16.26 -17.91 -6.48
N SER A 108 16.11 -18.44 -7.70
CA SER A 108 17.10 -18.33 -8.78
C SER A 108 16.42 -17.95 -10.09
N LEU A 109 16.98 -16.96 -10.78
CA LEU A 109 16.56 -16.51 -12.12
C LEU A 109 17.56 -16.96 -13.20
N SER A 110 18.47 -17.89 -12.88
CA SER A 110 19.47 -18.37 -13.82
C SER A 110 18.80 -19.08 -15.01
N PRO A 111 19.12 -18.70 -16.27
CA PRO A 111 18.47 -19.26 -17.46
C PRO A 111 18.74 -20.76 -17.66
N ASP A 112 19.79 -21.29 -17.04
CA ASP A 112 20.21 -22.69 -17.15
C ASP A 112 19.70 -23.59 -16.01
N GLU A 113 18.95 -23.03 -15.04
CA GLU A 113 18.35 -23.79 -13.94
C GLU A 113 16.82 -23.63 -13.92
N ASN A 114 16.10 -24.72 -13.64
CA ASN A 114 14.68 -24.62 -13.36
C ASN A 114 14.43 -23.65 -12.19
N PRO A 115 13.51 -22.68 -12.31
CA PRO A 115 13.29 -21.67 -11.29
C PRO A 115 12.85 -22.34 -9.99
N GLN A 116 13.67 -22.23 -8.94
CA GLN A 116 13.35 -22.79 -7.63
C GLN A 116 12.39 -21.86 -6.88
N LEU A 117 11.20 -22.36 -6.57
CA LEU A 117 10.23 -21.65 -5.74
C LEU A 117 10.52 -21.90 -4.26
N THR A 118 10.70 -20.84 -3.49
CA THR A 118 10.81 -20.91 -2.03
C THR A 118 9.62 -20.20 -1.39
N SER A 119 9.06 -20.80 -0.34
CA SER A 119 8.03 -20.17 0.49
C SER A 119 8.61 -19.69 1.81
N HIS A 120 8.28 -18.46 2.19
CA HIS A 120 8.63 -17.89 3.47
C HIS A 120 7.35 -17.62 4.26
N GLU A 121 7.29 -18.13 5.48
CA GLU A 121 6.15 -17.95 6.38
C GLU A 121 6.56 -17.09 7.57
N VAL A 122 5.74 -16.09 7.86
CA VAL A 122 5.87 -15.25 9.04
C VAL A 122 4.54 -15.29 9.79
N VAL A 123 4.57 -15.78 11.02
CA VAL A 123 3.39 -15.85 11.90
C VAL A 123 3.59 -14.90 13.07
N GLN A 124 2.62 -14.03 13.30
CA GLN A 124 2.67 -13.03 14.36
C GLN A 124 1.35 -13.01 15.14
N PRO A 125 1.39 -12.84 16.47
CA PRO A 125 0.20 -12.55 17.24
C PRO A 125 -0.34 -11.17 16.84
N LEU A 126 -1.66 -11.03 16.83
CA LEU A 126 -2.35 -9.79 16.50
C LEU A 126 -3.29 -9.42 17.65
N ALA A 127 -3.23 -8.18 18.12
CA ALA A 127 -4.18 -7.68 19.09
C ALA A 127 -5.54 -7.47 18.40
N LEU A 128 -6.65 -7.54 19.15
CA LEU A 128 -7.99 -7.46 18.55
C LEU A 128 -8.23 -6.11 17.86
N GLU A 129 -7.72 -5.05 18.47
CA GLU A 129 -7.74 -3.66 17.98
C GLU A 129 -6.96 -3.46 16.67
N ASP A 130 -6.01 -4.34 16.38
CA ASP A 130 -5.19 -4.30 15.16
C ASP A 130 -5.77 -5.19 14.03
N VAL A 131 -6.85 -5.94 14.31
CA VAL A 131 -7.52 -6.74 13.29
C VAL A 131 -8.31 -5.80 12.35
N PRO A 132 -8.12 -5.90 11.03
CA PRO A 132 -8.88 -5.10 10.08
C PRO A 132 -10.40 -5.26 10.27
N SER A 133 -11.14 -4.15 10.13
CA SER A 133 -12.58 -4.11 10.41
C SER A 133 -13.39 -5.01 9.48
N ASP A 134 -12.95 -5.18 8.23
CA ASP A 134 -13.53 -6.09 7.24
C ASP A 134 -13.33 -7.56 7.62
N VAL A 135 -12.15 -7.91 8.17
CA VAL A 135 -11.86 -9.24 8.71
C VAL A 135 -12.74 -9.51 9.94
N LEU A 136 -12.86 -8.53 10.85
CA LEU A 136 -13.74 -8.63 12.01
C LEU A 136 -15.21 -8.79 11.60
N GLU A 137 -15.67 -8.01 10.62
CA GLU A 137 -17.04 -8.09 10.12
C GLU A 137 -17.34 -9.45 9.50
N ARG A 138 -16.45 -9.96 8.65
CA ARG A 138 -16.59 -11.29 8.04
C ARG A 138 -16.60 -12.39 9.09
N TRP A 139 -15.71 -12.29 10.09
CA TRP A 139 -15.70 -13.22 11.21
C TRP A 139 -17.02 -13.17 12.00
N MET A 140 -17.51 -11.98 12.37
CA MET A 140 -18.76 -11.83 13.12
C MET A 140 -19.99 -12.30 12.36
N ARG A 141 -20.04 -12.06 11.04
CA ARG A 141 -21.21 -12.41 10.21
C ARG A 141 -21.23 -13.87 9.76
N HIS A 142 -20.07 -14.44 9.44
CA HIS A 142 -19.97 -15.74 8.79
C HIS A 142 -19.28 -16.81 9.64
N ASN A 143 -18.79 -16.45 10.83
CA ASN A 143 -18.04 -17.33 11.74
C ASN A 143 -16.84 -18.01 11.05
N GLU A 144 -16.25 -17.33 10.06
CA GLU A 144 -15.06 -17.80 9.34
C GLU A 144 -13.86 -17.82 10.29
N SER A 145 -13.33 -19.01 10.60
CA SER A 145 -12.18 -19.17 11.50
C SER A 145 -10.86 -18.70 10.89
N THR A 146 -10.79 -18.68 9.56
CA THR A 146 -9.64 -18.25 8.78
C THR A 146 -10.12 -17.41 7.61
N ILE A 147 -9.58 -16.20 7.50
CA ILE A 147 -9.86 -15.27 6.40
C ILE A 147 -8.55 -15.00 5.68
N SER A 148 -8.48 -15.34 4.39
CA SER A 148 -7.28 -15.20 3.57
C SER A 148 -7.44 -14.08 2.55
N ILE A 149 -6.42 -13.23 2.44
CA ILE A 149 -6.34 -12.09 1.53
C ILE A 149 -5.09 -12.23 0.68
N ASP A 150 -5.24 -12.13 -0.64
CA ASP A 150 -4.12 -12.14 -1.59
C ASP A 150 -3.52 -10.73 -1.68
N LEU A 151 -2.48 -10.49 -0.89
CA LEU A 151 -1.85 -9.17 -0.79
C LEU A 151 -1.18 -8.75 -2.10
N THR A 152 -0.71 -9.72 -2.90
CA THR A 152 -0.18 -9.44 -4.24
C THR A 152 -1.22 -8.77 -5.14
N LYS A 153 -2.46 -9.28 -5.15
CA LYS A 153 -3.53 -8.70 -5.99
C LYS A 153 -3.89 -7.29 -5.55
N VAL A 154 -4.03 -7.09 -4.24
CA VAL A 154 -4.32 -5.77 -3.66
C VAL A 154 -3.24 -4.75 -4.07
N ARG A 155 -1.96 -5.13 -3.99
CA ARG A 155 -0.85 -4.23 -4.38
C ARG A 155 -0.76 -4.02 -5.89
N ASP A 156 -1.07 -5.03 -6.70
CA ASP A 156 -1.16 -4.85 -8.15
C ASP A 156 -2.27 -3.84 -8.51
N GLU A 157 -3.44 -3.95 -7.88
CA GLU A 157 -4.58 -3.02 -8.06
C GLU A 157 -4.20 -1.59 -7.64
N GLU A 158 -3.61 -1.40 -6.46
CA GLU A 158 -3.14 -0.09 -6.00
C GLU A 158 -2.14 0.55 -6.98
N VAL A 159 -1.19 -0.23 -7.51
CA VAL A 159 -0.19 0.26 -8.47
C VAL A 159 -0.83 0.56 -9.84
N MET A 160 -1.84 -0.20 -10.26
CA MET A 160 -2.62 0.09 -11.47
C MET A 160 -3.47 1.35 -11.31
N GLU A 161 -4.13 1.55 -10.17
CA GLU A 161 -4.91 2.76 -9.89
C GLU A 161 -4.04 4.02 -9.94
N MET A 162 -2.79 3.94 -9.49
CA MET A 162 -1.82 5.04 -9.65
C MET A 162 -1.49 5.38 -11.12
N GLN A 163 -1.69 4.47 -12.07
CA GLN A 163 -1.49 4.74 -13.52
C GLN A 163 -2.64 5.54 -14.13
N VAL A 164 -3.87 5.32 -13.65
CA VAL A 164 -5.07 5.93 -14.25
C VAL A 164 -5.15 7.44 -13.96
N GLY A 165 -4.52 7.90 -12.89
CA GLY A 165 -4.44 9.32 -12.51
C GLY A 165 -3.31 10.14 -13.19
N GLU A 166 -2.54 9.56 -14.11
CA GLU A 166 -1.44 10.25 -14.82
C GLU A 166 -1.89 10.90 -16.16
N GLY A 167 -3.19 10.87 -16.48
CA GLY A 167 -3.80 11.44 -17.69
C GLY A 167 -4.30 12.87 -17.57
#